data_AF-A0A3N1PY52-F1
#
_entry.id   AF-A0A3N1PY52-F1
#
_cell.length_a   1.000
_cell.length_b   1.000
_cell.length_c   1.000
_cell.angle_alpha   90.00
_cell.angle_beta   90.00
_cell.angle_gamma   90.00
#
_symmetry.space_group_name_H-M   'P 1'
#
loop_
_entity.id
_entity.type
_entity.pdbx_description
1 polymer ?
#
loop_
_entity_poly.entity_id
_entity_poly.type
_entity_poly.pdbx_seq_one_letter_code
_entity_poly.pdbx_strand_id
1 'polypeptide(L)'
;MSEEKTPGAATARPGRRTPLVIAAVAIVAAIGVTAAVGLGGDDKPSGSGSSVAEVSGITESTRAATVLDRPFTKPALVLTDTKGEKYDLRERTKGKPTLIYFGYTHCPDVCPLTMSNIAIAKKKLPKADQDKLQVVFVTTDPERDTSAELAKWLPAAGDPSFTGLTGDFSAIQAGAKQIGIGIDPPKKEKDGSVVSMHGAQVIAFSPTTDQGYVLYGEDATVDDYAKDLPKIIKGENP
;
A
#
# COMPACT_ATOMS: atom_id res chain seq x y z
N MET A 1 2.60 21.64 -78.83
CA MET A 1 3.62 21.28 -77.81
C MET A 1 2.84 20.80 -76.59
N SER A 2 2.15 19.66 -76.62
CA SER A 2 2.63 18.31 -76.91
C SER A 2 3.82 17.96 -76.03
N GLU A 3 3.55 17.43 -74.84
CA GLU A 3 4.18 16.21 -74.34
C GLU A 3 3.27 15.59 -73.26
N GLU A 4 3.06 14.30 -73.42
CA GLU A 4 2.14 13.43 -72.71
C GLU A 4 2.95 12.58 -71.72
N LYS A 5 2.49 12.38 -70.47
CA LYS A 5 2.70 11.12 -69.77
C LYS A 5 1.70 10.90 -68.63
N THR A 6 0.89 9.87 -68.81
CA THR A 6 -0.14 9.26 -67.94
C THR A 6 0.47 8.50 -66.73
N PRO A 7 -0.33 7.95 -65.79
CA PRO A 7 -0.01 7.89 -64.36
C PRO A 7 0.45 6.49 -63.89
N GLY A 8 1.18 6.45 -62.77
CA GLY A 8 1.56 5.22 -62.07
C GLY A 8 0.60 4.91 -60.93
N ALA A 9 -0.05 3.76 -61.01
CA ALA A 9 -0.98 3.23 -60.02
C ALA A 9 -0.28 2.48 -58.86
N ALA A 10 -0.89 2.61 -57.67
CA ALA A 10 -1.06 1.67 -56.56
C ALA A 10 0.01 0.62 -56.21
N THR A 11 0.34 0.52 -54.91
CA THR A 11 0.21 -0.74 -54.16
C THR A 11 -0.08 -0.48 -52.67
N ALA A 12 -1.26 -0.90 -52.22
CA ALA A 12 -1.67 -0.95 -50.83
C ALA A 12 -0.92 -2.08 -50.08
N ARG A 13 -0.51 -1.83 -48.83
CA ARG A 13 0.06 -2.84 -47.93
C ARG A 13 -1.04 -3.81 -47.46
N PRO A 14 -0.88 -5.14 -47.61
CA PRO A 14 -1.83 -6.09 -47.08
C PRO A 14 -1.67 -6.24 -45.56
N GLY A 15 -2.79 -6.08 -44.84
CA GLY A 15 -2.91 -6.40 -43.42
C GLY A 15 -2.84 -7.90 -43.20
N ARG A 16 -1.94 -8.33 -42.30
CA ARG A 16 -1.82 -9.73 -41.89
C ARG A 16 -2.81 -10.01 -40.75
N ARG A 17 -3.96 -10.58 -41.09
CA ARG A 17 -4.88 -11.22 -40.15
C ARG A 17 -4.61 -12.73 -40.17
N THR A 18 -4.32 -13.33 -39.02
CA THR A 18 -4.40 -14.79 -38.80
C THR A 18 -4.32 -15.10 -37.30
N PRO A 19 -4.83 -16.24 -36.83
CA PRO A 19 -6.11 -16.28 -36.13
C PRO A 19 -5.99 -16.71 -34.67
N LEU A 20 -7.05 -16.44 -33.92
CA LEU A 20 -7.30 -16.90 -32.56
C LEU A 20 -7.35 -18.43 -32.54
N VAL A 21 -6.35 -19.08 -31.93
CA VAL A 21 -6.38 -20.52 -31.63
C VAL A 21 -7.01 -20.69 -30.25
N ILE A 22 -8.28 -21.09 -30.23
CA ILE A 22 -8.99 -21.52 -29.03
C ILE A 22 -8.50 -22.95 -28.72
N ALA A 23 -7.70 -23.10 -27.67
CA ALA A 23 -7.31 -24.40 -27.16
C ALA A 23 -8.42 -24.94 -26.24
N ALA A 24 -9.22 -25.88 -26.74
CA ALA A 24 -10.12 -26.69 -25.94
C ALA A 24 -9.33 -27.86 -25.31
N VAL A 25 -9.22 -27.89 -23.99
CA VAL A 25 -8.67 -29.05 -23.26
C VAL A 25 -9.84 -29.92 -22.77
N ALA A 26 -9.87 -31.14 -23.30
CA ALA A 26 -10.88 -32.16 -23.01
C ALA A 26 -10.71 -32.74 -21.61
N ILE A 27 -11.82 -32.89 -20.88
CA ILE A 27 -11.89 -33.63 -19.61
C ILE A 27 -12.13 -35.10 -19.95
N VAL A 28 -11.14 -35.95 -19.68
CA VAL A 28 -11.29 -37.42 -19.72
C VAL A 28 -11.81 -37.88 -18.36
N ALA A 29 -13.09 -38.28 -18.31
CA ALA A 29 -13.68 -38.97 -17.18
C ALA A 29 -13.38 -40.47 -17.28
N ALA A 30 -12.54 -41.00 -16.39
CA ALA A 30 -12.32 -42.44 -16.26
C ALA A 30 -13.28 -43.03 -15.22
N ILE A 31 -14.25 -43.78 -15.71
CA ILE A 31 -15.16 -44.62 -14.92
C ILE A 31 -14.42 -45.91 -14.58
N GLY A 32 -14.18 -46.16 -13.30
CA GLY A 32 -13.71 -47.44 -12.77
C GLY A 32 -14.77 -48.05 -11.86
N VAL A 33 -15.60 -48.94 -12.41
CA VAL A 33 -16.50 -49.81 -11.66
C VAL A 33 -15.77 -51.12 -11.40
N THR A 34 -15.59 -51.49 -10.13
CA THR A 34 -15.38 -52.89 -9.76
C THR A 34 -16.16 -53.21 -8.51
N ALA A 35 -17.17 -54.05 -8.69
CA ALA A 35 -18.01 -54.64 -7.66
C ALA A 35 -17.31 -55.87 -7.05
N ALA A 36 -17.47 -56.05 -5.73
CA ALA A 36 -17.35 -57.34 -5.08
C ALA A 36 -18.47 -57.48 -4.05
N VAL A 37 -19.08 -58.67 -4.04
CA VAL A 37 -20.44 -58.96 -3.59
C VAL A 37 -20.41 -59.80 -2.32
N GLY A 38 -21.34 -59.52 -1.39
CA GLY A 38 -21.92 -60.46 -0.43
C GLY A 38 -21.53 -60.24 1.04
N LEU A 39 -22.41 -60.34 2.05
CA LEU A 39 -23.86 -60.62 2.16
C LEU A 39 -24.30 -60.18 3.59
N GLY A 40 -25.49 -59.58 3.73
CA GLY A 40 -26.35 -59.72 4.93
C GLY A 40 -26.74 -58.45 5.71
N GLY A 41 -28.02 -58.08 5.65
CA GLY A 41 -28.76 -57.46 6.77
C GLY A 41 -29.25 -56.01 6.57
N ASP A 42 -30.57 -55.84 6.64
CA ASP A 42 -31.43 -54.74 6.18
C ASP A 42 -31.42 -53.36 6.91
N ASP A 43 -32.01 -52.40 6.19
CA ASP A 43 -32.63 -51.11 6.58
C ASP A 43 -31.81 -49.78 6.60
N LYS A 44 -32.23 -48.86 5.71
CA LYS A 44 -31.82 -47.44 5.51
C LYS A 44 -33.08 -46.55 5.75
N PRO A 45 -33.06 -45.18 5.81
CA PRO A 45 -32.01 -44.24 5.37
C PRO A 45 -31.81 -42.95 6.20
N SER A 46 -30.89 -42.10 5.69
CA SER A 46 -30.74 -40.63 5.89
C SER A 46 -29.62 -40.22 6.85
N GLY A 47 -28.62 -39.40 6.51
CA GLY A 47 -28.38 -38.59 5.32
C GLY A 47 -26.89 -38.30 5.16
N SER A 48 -26.53 -37.98 3.92
CA SER A 48 -25.19 -37.86 3.33
C SER A 48 -24.23 -36.95 4.12
N GLY A 49 -23.16 -37.54 4.65
CA GLY A 49 -21.92 -36.83 4.92
C GLY A 49 -21.20 -36.56 3.60
N SER A 50 -21.37 -35.35 3.07
CA SER A 50 -20.51 -34.86 2.01
C SER A 50 -19.30 -34.21 2.67
N SER A 51 -18.12 -34.78 2.39
CA SER A 51 -16.85 -34.12 2.64
C SER A 51 -16.85 -32.77 1.94
N VAL A 52 -16.96 -31.70 2.72
CA VAL A 52 -16.53 -30.39 2.27
C VAL A 52 -15.03 -30.51 2.09
N ALA A 53 -14.57 -30.48 0.84
CA ALA A 53 -13.17 -30.30 0.54
C ALA A 53 -12.74 -29.00 1.23
N GLU A 54 -11.94 -29.11 2.29
CA GLU A 54 -11.22 -27.97 2.83
C GLU A 54 -10.33 -27.44 1.71
N VAL A 55 -10.69 -26.28 1.17
CA VAL A 55 -9.78 -25.48 0.36
C VAL A 55 -8.69 -24.99 1.30
N SER A 56 -7.71 -25.87 1.54
CA SER A 56 -6.39 -25.50 2.04
C SER A 56 -5.70 -24.74 0.91
N GLY A 57 -5.91 -23.43 0.85
CA GLY A 57 -5.34 -22.66 -0.25
C GLY A 57 -5.78 -21.22 -0.38
N ILE A 58 -5.90 -20.47 0.73
CA ILE A 58 -5.65 -19.02 0.82
C ILE A 58 -5.62 -18.63 2.30
N THR A 59 -4.64 -19.17 3.03
CA THR A 59 -4.12 -18.53 4.25
C THR A 59 -2.68 -18.15 4.00
N GLU A 60 -2.40 -17.47 2.89
CA GLU A 60 -1.48 -16.36 3.02
C GLU A 60 -2.31 -15.26 3.67
N SER A 61 -2.28 -15.24 5.01
CA SER A 61 -2.41 -13.97 5.70
C SER A 61 -1.32 -13.10 5.08
N THR A 62 -1.70 -12.24 4.13
CA THR A 62 -0.84 -11.18 3.64
C THR A 62 -0.30 -10.53 4.89
N ARG A 63 1.01 -10.65 5.14
CA ARG A 63 1.57 -10.10 6.36
C ARG A 63 1.35 -8.59 6.27
N ALA A 64 0.59 -8.04 7.21
CA ALA A 64 0.33 -6.60 7.32
C ALA A 64 1.63 -5.77 7.27
N ALA A 65 2.74 -6.36 7.70
CA ALA A 65 4.10 -5.84 7.60
C ALA A 65 4.99 -6.74 6.72
N THR A 66 5.68 -6.14 5.76
CA THR A 66 6.70 -6.79 4.92
C THR A 66 8.08 -6.24 5.27
N VAL A 67 8.99 -7.11 5.70
CA VAL A 67 10.41 -6.78 5.85
C VAL A 67 11.06 -6.73 4.47
N LEU A 68 11.76 -5.64 4.16
CA LEU A 68 12.35 -5.39 2.86
C LEU A 68 13.76 -5.99 2.76
N ASP A 69 13.99 -6.87 1.80
CA ASP A 69 15.33 -7.43 1.51
C ASP A 69 16.34 -6.34 1.10
N ARG A 70 15.84 -5.27 0.49
CA ARG A 70 16.61 -4.08 0.14
C ARG A 70 16.00 -2.86 0.81
N PRO A 71 16.51 -2.46 1.98
CA PRO A 71 16.02 -1.30 2.70
C PRO A 71 16.12 -0.01 1.87
N PHE A 72 15.13 0.85 2.02
CA PHE A 72 15.12 2.17 1.41
C PHE A 72 16.05 3.14 2.13
N THR A 73 16.62 4.09 1.38
CA THR A 73 17.24 5.26 1.99
C THR A 73 16.15 6.24 2.40
N LYS A 74 16.19 6.76 3.63
CA LYS A 74 15.26 7.80 4.11
C LYS A 74 15.21 8.97 3.12
N PRO A 75 14.03 9.45 2.68
CA PRO A 75 13.94 10.54 1.72
C PRO A 75 14.71 11.79 2.16
N ALA A 76 15.39 12.46 1.23
CA ALA A 76 16.03 13.75 1.49
C ALA A 76 15.00 14.89 1.40
N LEU A 77 14.03 14.91 2.32
CA LEU A 77 12.95 15.91 2.33
C LEU A 77 13.30 17.06 3.27
N VAL A 78 13.33 18.28 2.71
CA VAL A 78 13.37 19.52 3.48
C VAL A 78 12.07 20.25 3.19
N LEU A 79 11.15 20.19 4.15
CA LEU A 79 9.75 20.64 4.02
C LEU A 79 9.42 21.67 5.11
N THR A 80 8.16 22.03 5.23
CA THR A 80 7.63 22.92 6.26
C THR A 80 6.75 22.14 7.22
N ASP A 81 6.97 22.29 8.52
CA ASP A 81 6.15 21.62 9.54
C ASP A 81 4.86 22.38 9.88
N THR A 82 4.09 21.86 10.83
CA THR A 82 2.82 22.45 11.30
C THR A 82 2.97 23.81 11.97
N LYS A 83 4.19 24.21 12.36
CA LYS A 83 4.50 25.53 12.93
C LYS A 83 4.93 26.53 11.87
N GLY A 84 5.03 26.11 10.61
CA GLY A 84 5.57 26.93 9.53
C GLY A 84 7.10 26.95 9.50
N GLU A 85 7.77 26.08 10.27
CA GLU A 85 9.23 26.04 10.37
C GLU A 85 9.82 25.07 9.35
N LYS A 86 11.05 25.35 8.89
CA LYS A 86 11.80 24.43 8.03
C LYS A 86 12.11 23.15 8.79
N TYR A 87 11.79 22.01 8.17
CA TYR A 87 12.00 20.69 8.73
C TYR A 87 12.82 19.83 7.77
N ASP A 88 14.05 19.52 8.14
CA ASP A 88 14.86 18.50 7.45
C ASP A 88 14.54 17.12 8.03
N LEU A 89 13.90 16.27 7.22
CA LEU A 89 13.45 14.95 7.63
C LEU A 89 14.61 14.09 8.16
N ARG A 90 15.75 14.08 7.47
CA ARG A 90 16.87 13.23 7.83
C ARG A 90 17.53 13.72 9.11
N GLU A 91 17.76 15.02 9.22
CA GLU A 91 18.40 15.61 10.40
C GLU A 91 17.54 15.40 11.66
N ARG A 92 16.24 15.70 11.58
CA ARG A 92 15.33 15.70 12.74
C ARG A 92 15.02 14.30 13.26
N THR A 93 15.10 13.29 12.38
CA THR A 93 14.77 11.90 12.67
C THR A 93 15.99 10.96 12.68
N LYS A 94 17.21 11.50 12.59
CA LYS A 94 18.44 10.72 12.59
C LYS A 94 18.54 9.86 13.85
N GLY A 95 18.78 8.56 13.69
CA GLY A 95 18.94 7.63 14.80
C GLY A 95 17.67 7.40 15.63
N LYS A 96 16.49 7.74 15.10
CA LYS A 96 15.21 7.56 15.77
C LYS A 96 14.32 6.59 14.98
N PRO A 97 13.55 5.72 15.66
CA PRO A 97 12.56 4.89 14.98
C PRO A 97 11.50 5.80 14.39
N THR A 98 11.33 5.74 13.06
CA THR A 98 10.51 6.71 12.33
C THR A 98 9.53 5.99 11.42
N LEU A 99 8.24 6.26 11.57
CA LEU A 99 7.22 5.88 10.60
C LEU A 99 6.97 7.07 9.67
N ILE A 100 7.04 6.84 8.36
CA ILE A 100 6.70 7.85 7.35
C ILE A 100 5.46 7.37 6.59
N TYR A 101 4.47 8.25 6.50
CA TYR A 101 3.25 8.04 5.75
C TYR A 101 3.00 9.22 4.82
N PHE A 102 2.67 8.94 3.56
CA PHE A 102 2.24 9.95 2.59
C PHE A 102 0.73 9.86 2.45
N GLY A 103 0.02 10.95 2.76
CA GLY A 103 -1.44 11.00 2.71
C GLY A 103 -1.96 12.40 2.49
N TYR A 104 -3.26 12.65 2.63
CA TYR A 104 -3.82 14.01 2.62
C TYR A 104 -5.03 14.11 3.53
N THR A 105 -5.30 15.29 4.10
CA THR A 105 -6.28 15.44 5.19
C THR A 105 -7.73 15.21 4.77
N HIS A 106 -8.01 15.36 3.48
CA HIS A 106 -9.33 15.19 2.87
C HIS A 106 -9.60 13.77 2.37
N CYS A 107 -8.71 12.82 2.63
CA CYS A 107 -8.93 11.42 2.31
C CYS A 107 -10.05 10.87 3.21
N PRO A 108 -11.17 10.36 2.64
CA PRO A 108 -12.38 10.06 3.41
C PRO A 108 -12.28 8.79 4.27
N ASP A 109 -11.22 7.98 4.13
CA ASP A 109 -11.16 6.65 4.72
C ASP A 109 -9.76 6.30 5.26
N VAL A 110 -8.83 5.91 4.38
CA VAL A 110 -7.57 5.25 4.81
C VAL A 110 -6.62 6.15 5.59
N CYS A 111 -6.47 7.44 5.23
CA CYS A 111 -5.51 8.32 5.92
C CYS A 111 -5.84 8.54 7.41
N PRO A 112 -7.06 8.97 7.80
CA PRO A 112 -7.39 9.11 9.21
C PRO A 112 -7.37 7.75 9.95
N LEU A 113 -7.75 6.66 9.29
CA LEU A 113 -7.70 5.33 9.88
C LEU A 113 -6.26 4.89 10.20
N THR A 114 -5.32 5.02 9.26
CA THR A 114 -3.90 4.68 9.48
C THR A 114 -3.29 5.49 10.62
N MET A 115 -3.53 6.82 10.66
CA MET A 115 -3.02 7.68 11.74
C MET A 115 -3.60 7.30 13.10
N SER A 116 -4.89 6.96 13.15
CA SER A 116 -5.56 6.51 14.38
C SER A 116 -5.01 5.17 14.86
N ASN A 117 -4.84 4.20 13.96
CA ASN A 117 -4.26 2.89 14.27
C ASN A 117 -2.86 3.02 14.88
N ILE A 118 -1.99 3.83 14.27
CA ILE A 118 -0.64 4.09 14.79
C ILE A 118 -0.71 4.78 16.16
N ALA A 119 -1.58 5.77 16.34
CA ALA A 119 -1.70 6.49 17.61
C ALA A 119 -2.19 5.58 18.75
N ILE A 120 -3.19 4.73 18.49
CA ILE A 120 -3.70 3.77 19.47
C ILE A 120 -2.61 2.74 19.82
N ALA A 121 -1.90 2.21 18.81
CA ALA A 121 -0.79 1.30 19.04
C ALA A 121 0.36 1.96 19.81
N LYS A 122 0.72 3.21 19.48
CA LYS A 122 1.72 3.99 20.20
C LYS A 122 1.35 4.14 21.67
N LYS A 123 0.09 4.42 22.00
CA LYS A 123 -0.38 4.57 23.40
C LYS A 123 -0.22 3.29 24.24
N LYS A 124 -0.10 2.11 23.62
CA LYS A 124 0.15 0.83 24.31
C LYS A 124 1.63 0.65 24.72
N LEU A 125 2.54 1.45 24.17
CA LEU A 125 3.97 1.40 24.51
C LEU A 125 4.26 2.02 25.89
N PRO A 126 5.37 1.65 26.55
CA PRO A 126 5.90 2.41 27.67
C PRO A 126 6.16 3.87 27.28
N LYS A 127 5.92 4.82 28.19
CA LYS A 127 6.05 6.25 27.90
C LYS A 127 7.42 6.63 27.29
N ALA A 128 8.50 6.05 27.80
CA ALA A 128 9.84 6.27 27.28
C ALA A 128 10.02 5.84 25.81
N ASP A 129 9.26 4.83 25.35
CA ASP A 129 9.30 4.35 23.98
C ASP A 129 8.36 5.15 23.06
N GLN A 130 7.23 5.64 23.60
CA GLN A 130 6.38 6.61 22.90
C GLN A 130 7.14 7.89 22.53
N ASP A 131 8.03 8.35 23.41
CA ASP A 131 8.81 9.57 23.21
C ASP A 131 9.95 9.39 22.19
N LYS A 132 10.39 8.15 21.94
CA LYS A 132 11.37 7.82 20.89
C LYS A 132 10.73 7.78 19.51
N LEU A 133 9.54 7.19 19.40
CA LEU A 133 8.86 6.97 18.12
C LEU A 133 8.49 8.29 17.43
N GLN A 134 9.07 8.50 16.25
CA GLN A 134 8.69 9.58 15.35
C GLN A 134 7.63 9.05 14.38
N VAL A 135 6.51 9.76 14.26
CA VAL A 135 5.50 9.50 13.24
C VAL A 135 5.39 10.75 12.39
N VAL A 136 5.69 10.61 11.11
CA VAL A 136 5.78 11.72 10.16
C VAL A 136 4.74 11.51 9.07
N PHE A 137 3.76 12.39 9.05
CA PHE A 137 2.77 12.53 7.99
C PHE A 137 3.29 13.56 6.98
N VAL A 138 3.46 13.15 5.72
CA VAL A 138 3.81 14.05 4.61
C VAL A 138 2.58 14.20 3.73
N THR A 139 2.08 15.43 3.56
CA THR A 139 0.91 15.63 2.70
C THR A 139 1.25 15.35 1.24
N THR A 140 0.28 14.83 0.50
CA THR A 140 0.25 14.66 -0.96
C THR A 140 -0.62 15.72 -1.64
N ASP A 141 -1.19 16.64 -0.85
CA ASP A 141 -2.03 17.74 -1.31
C ASP A 141 -1.67 19.05 -0.60
N PRO A 142 -0.49 19.60 -0.88
CA PRO A 142 0.00 20.79 -0.19
C PRO A 142 -0.80 22.07 -0.49
N GLU A 143 -1.64 22.09 -1.53
CA GLU A 143 -2.52 23.24 -1.83
C GLU A 143 -3.62 23.40 -0.78
N ARG A 144 -4.16 22.28 -0.27
CA ARG A 144 -5.19 22.27 0.78
C ARG A 144 -4.58 22.07 2.17
N ASP A 145 -3.57 21.21 2.27
CA ASP A 145 -2.94 20.82 3.53
C ASP A 145 -1.81 21.79 3.90
N THR A 146 -2.19 23.03 4.23
CA THR A 146 -1.25 24.02 4.78
C THR A 146 -0.76 23.60 6.17
N SER A 147 0.33 24.20 6.65
CA SER A 147 0.83 23.97 8.02
C SER A 147 -0.26 24.14 9.07
N ALA A 148 -1.13 25.14 8.92
CA ALA A 148 -2.24 25.40 9.82
C ALA A 148 -3.34 24.35 9.75
N GLU A 149 -3.65 23.82 8.56
CA GLU A 149 -4.63 22.75 8.41
C GLU A 149 -4.12 21.42 8.97
N LEU A 150 -2.85 21.08 8.71
CA LEU A 150 -2.21 19.92 9.31
C LEU A 150 -2.15 20.01 10.85
N ALA A 151 -1.89 21.21 11.41
CA ALA A 151 -1.89 21.44 12.85
C ALA A 151 -3.25 21.17 13.50
N LYS A 152 -4.36 21.44 12.79
CA LYS A 152 -5.73 21.17 13.26
C LYS A 152 -6.10 19.70 13.11
N TRP A 153 -5.68 19.07 12.01
CA TRP A 153 -6.11 17.72 11.65
C TRP A 153 -5.40 16.62 12.47
N LEU A 154 -4.08 16.72 12.65
CA LEU A 154 -3.28 15.66 13.28
C LEU A 154 -3.71 15.27 14.71
N PRO A 155 -4.08 16.22 15.61
CA PRO A 155 -4.56 15.87 16.95
C PRO A 155 -5.84 15.01 16.92
N ALA A 156 -6.71 15.21 15.93
CA ALA A 156 -7.95 14.46 15.78
C ALA A 156 -7.74 13.14 15.02
N ALA A 157 -6.83 13.12 14.05
CA ALA A 157 -6.55 11.95 13.23
C ALA A 157 -5.66 10.90 13.92
N GLY A 158 -4.90 11.29 14.94
CA GLY A 158 -4.06 10.33 15.66
C GLY A 158 -3.56 10.85 17.00
N ASP A 159 -2.52 11.69 16.97
CA ASP A 159 -1.82 12.17 18.16
C ASP A 159 -1.21 13.55 17.91
N PRO A 160 -1.35 14.53 18.83
CA PRO A 160 -0.77 15.86 18.68
C PRO A 160 0.78 15.88 18.64
N SER A 161 1.44 14.79 19.03
CA SER A 161 2.90 14.63 18.92
C SER A 161 3.38 14.23 17.52
N PHE A 162 2.47 13.90 16.59
CA PHE A 162 2.84 13.54 15.23
C PHE A 162 3.34 14.77 14.47
N THR A 163 4.32 14.56 13.60
CA THR A 163 4.88 15.60 12.75
C THR A 163 4.12 15.62 11.42
N GLY A 164 3.51 16.76 11.08
CA GLY A 164 2.93 17.00 9.75
C GLY A 164 3.86 17.85 8.91
N LEU A 165 4.10 17.43 7.68
CA LEU A 165 4.96 18.12 6.71
C LEU A 165 4.18 18.48 5.45
N THR A 166 4.37 19.71 4.98
CA THR A 166 3.85 20.25 3.70
C THR A 166 4.93 21.04 2.97
N GLY A 167 4.69 21.42 1.72
CA GLY A 167 5.65 22.18 0.92
C GLY A 167 5.44 22.00 -0.58
N ASP A 168 6.52 22.11 -1.35
CA ASP A 168 6.46 21.94 -2.79
C ASP A 168 6.08 20.50 -3.18
N PHE A 169 5.05 20.36 -4.02
CA PHE A 169 4.56 19.05 -4.45
C PHE A 169 5.62 18.25 -5.21
N SER A 170 6.46 18.90 -6.04
CA SER A 170 7.49 18.20 -6.81
C SER A 170 8.58 17.61 -5.90
N ALA A 171 8.94 18.32 -4.81
CA ALA A 171 9.84 17.81 -3.79
C ALA A 171 9.24 16.62 -3.02
N ILE A 172 7.96 16.72 -2.64
CA ILE A 172 7.22 15.64 -1.98
C ILE A 172 7.18 14.39 -2.88
N GLN A 173 6.76 14.55 -4.13
CA GLN A 173 6.65 13.47 -5.10
C GLN A 173 8.02 12.81 -5.36
N ALA A 174 9.07 13.60 -5.51
CA ALA A 174 10.43 13.07 -5.68
C ALA A 174 10.89 12.28 -4.44
N GLY A 175 10.58 12.75 -3.23
CA GLY A 175 10.88 12.05 -1.98
C GLY A 175 10.12 10.74 -1.82
N ALA A 176 8.82 10.73 -2.12
CA ALA A 176 7.99 9.52 -2.10
C ALA A 176 8.50 8.45 -3.07
N LYS A 177 8.88 8.88 -4.29
CA LYS A 177 9.44 7.99 -5.32
C LYS A 177 10.75 7.31 -4.89
N GLN A 178 11.56 7.96 -4.04
CA GLN A 178 12.80 7.34 -3.50
C GLN A 178 12.53 6.09 -2.67
N ILE A 179 11.32 5.97 -2.11
CA ILE A 179 10.90 4.84 -1.28
C ILE A 179 9.79 4.03 -1.92
N GLY A 180 9.66 4.10 -3.25
CA GLY A 180 8.73 3.28 -4.02
C GLY A 180 7.27 3.74 -4.00
N ILE A 181 6.97 4.91 -3.42
CA ILE A 181 5.59 5.44 -3.35
C ILE A 181 5.36 6.37 -4.54
N GLY A 182 4.44 5.99 -5.41
CA GLY A 182 3.94 6.85 -6.48
C GLY A 182 2.87 7.80 -5.96
N ILE A 183 3.00 9.09 -6.28
CA ILE A 183 2.02 10.13 -5.95
C ILE A 183 1.74 10.89 -7.22
N ASP A 184 0.47 11.03 -7.58
CA ASP A 184 0.03 11.91 -8.67
C ASP A 184 -0.60 13.18 -8.11
N PRO A 185 -0.55 14.31 -8.85
CA PRO A 185 -1.23 15.52 -8.43
C PRO A 185 -2.72 15.27 -8.12
N PRO A 186 -3.29 15.97 -7.13
CA PRO A 186 -4.71 15.85 -6.82
C PRO A 186 -5.57 16.13 -8.06
N LYS A 187 -6.50 15.22 -8.36
CA LYS A 187 -7.40 15.31 -9.50
C LYS A 187 -8.81 15.66 -9.03
N LYS A 188 -9.41 16.65 -9.69
CA LYS A 188 -10.82 16.96 -9.50
C LYS A 188 -11.69 15.99 -10.28
N GLU A 189 -12.56 15.28 -9.57
CA GLU A 189 -13.55 14.37 -10.15
C GLU A 189 -14.80 15.13 -10.62
N LYS A 190 -15.66 14.43 -11.36
CA LYS A 190 -16.87 15.01 -11.95
C LYS A 190 -17.89 15.50 -10.92
N ASP A 191 -17.88 14.90 -9.72
CA ASP A 191 -18.72 15.30 -8.59
C ASP A 191 -18.14 16.48 -7.80
N GLY A 192 -16.97 17.00 -8.21
CA GLY A 192 -16.28 18.11 -7.57
C GLY A 192 -15.36 17.72 -6.43
N SER A 193 -15.31 16.44 -6.04
CA SER A 193 -14.33 15.93 -5.07
C SER A 193 -12.91 16.00 -5.66
N VAL A 194 -11.90 16.12 -4.79
CA VAL A 194 -10.49 16.12 -5.19
C VAL A 194 -9.80 14.95 -4.51
N VAL A 195 -9.34 14.01 -5.35
CA VAL A 195 -8.68 12.77 -4.93
C VAL A 195 -7.21 12.86 -5.32
N SER A 196 -6.32 12.57 -4.37
CA SER A 196 -4.89 12.42 -4.63
C SER A 196 -4.56 10.93 -4.62
N MET A 197 -3.81 10.43 -5.63
CA MET A 197 -3.32 9.06 -5.59
C MET A 197 -2.15 8.99 -4.63
N HIS A 198 -2.22 8.10 -3.65
CA HIS A 198 -1.10 7.72 -2.81
C HIS A 198 -1.12 6.19 -2.63
N GLY A 199 0.06 5.55 -2.59
CA GLY A 199 0.13 4.21 -2.01
C GLY A 199 -0.08 4.38 -0.51
N ALA A 200 -1.13 3.82 0.09
CA ALA A 200 -1.42 4.00 1.52
C ALA A 200 -0.51 3.11 2.39
N GLN A 201 0.79 3.18 2.11
CA GLN A 201 1.84 2.40 2.75
C GLN A 201 2.54 3.25 3.80
N VAL A 202 2.84 2.64 4.95
CA VAL A 202 3.69 3.22 5.98
C VAL A 202 5.05 2.55 5.93
N ILE A 203 6.13 3.33 5.85
CA ILE A 203 7.49 2.78 5.89
C ILE A 203 8.11 3.06 7.25
N ALA A 204 8.58 2.01 7.92
CA ALA A 204 9.34 2.11 9.17
C ALA A 204 10.84 2.18 8.89
N PHE A 205 11.48 3.20 9.46
CA PHE A 205 12.91 3.44 9.39
C PHE A 205 13.57 3.08 10.71
N SER A 206 14.64 2.30 10.61
CA SER A 206 15.38 1.80 11.77
C SER A 206 16.15 2.93 12.47
N PRO A 207 16.17 2.97 13.82
CA PRO A 207 17.03 3.88 14.57
C PRO A 207 18.52 3.55 14.49
N THR A 208 18.90 2.34 14.05
CA THR A 208 20.30 1.92 13.99
C THR A 208 20.95 2.17 12.64
N THR A 209 20.16 2.14 11.56
CA THR A 209 20.67 2.29 10.18
C THR A 209 20.10 3.50 9.45
N ASP A 210 19.07 4.15 9.97
CA ASP A 210 18.27 5.17 9.29
C ASP A 210 17.63 4.69 7.96
N GLN A 211 17.62 3.38 7.69
CA GLN A 211 17.05 2.80 6.47
C GLN A 211 15.61 2.31 6.71
N GLY A 212 14.77 2.45 5.68
CA GLY A 212 13.39 2.00 5.65
C GLY A 212 13.35 0.49 5.39
N TYR A 213 13.04 -0.29 6.41
CA TYR A 213 13.24 -1.75 6.39
C TYR A 213 11.95 -2.56 6.57
N VAL A 214 10.85 -1.91 6.97
CA VAL A 214 9.52 -2.52 7.04
C VAL A 214 8.53 -1.64 6.30
N LEU A 215 7.70 -2.28 5.47
CA LEU A 215 6.58 -1.67 4.78
C LEU A 215 5.29 -2.24 5.38
N TYR A 216 4.39 -1.36 5.79
CA TYR A 216 3.03 -1.71 6.17
C TYR A 216 2.08 -1.42 5.01
N GLY A 217 1.21 -2.38 4.69
CA GLY A 217 0.14 -2.21 3.71
C GLY A 217 -1.02 -1.38 4.24
N GLU A 218 -1.97 -1.09 3.36
CA GLU A 218 -3.19 -0.33 3.71
C GLU A 218 -4.09 -1.13 4.69
N ASP A 219 -3.95 -2.45 4.68
CA ASP A 219 -4.64 -3.43 5.52
C ASP A 219 -4.06 -3.55 6.94
N ALA A 220 -2.94 -2.87 7.24
CA ALA A 220 -2.32 -2.92 8.55
C ALA A 220 -3.24 -2.36 9.65
N THR A 221 -3.57 -3.22 10.61
CA THR A 221 -4.50 -2.92 11.69
C THR A 221 -3.80 -2.34 12.92
N VAL A 222 -4.59 -1.83 13.86
CA VAL A 222 -4.09 -1.42 15.18
C VAL A 222 -3.35 -2.54 15.92
N ASP A 223 -3.75 -3.80 15.74
CA ASP A 223 -3.13 -4.94 16.42
C ASP A 223 -1.79 -5.30 15.78
N ASP A 224 -1.65 -5.15 14.46
CA ASP A 224 -0.37 -5.30 13.76
C ASP A 224 0.64 -4.25 14.27
N TYR A 225 0.26 -2.98 14.28
CA TYR A 225 1.12 -1.92 14.84
C TYR A 225 1.43 -2.16 16.32
N ALA A 226 0.45 -2.56 17.14
CA ALA A 226 0.67 -2.77 18.57
C ALA A 226 1.64 -3.92 18.85
N LYS A 227 1.57 -4.99 18.05
CA LYS A 227 2.48 -6.13 18.11
C LYS A 227 3.90 -5.76 17.68
N ASP A 228 4.02 -4.96 16.63
CA ASP A 228 5.29 -4.72 15.95
C ASP A 228 6.09 -3.55 16.53
N LEU A 229 5.42 -2.47 16.96
CA LEU A 229 6.08 -1.24 17.44
C LEU A 229 7.16 -1.49 18.51
N PRO A 230 7.01 -2.40 19.50
CA PRO A 230 8.08 -2.71 20.45
C PRO A 230 9.41 -3.16 19.81
N LYS A 231 9.33 -3.83 18.65
CA LYS A 231 10.49 -4.27 17.85
C LYS A 231 10.97 -3.15 16.92
N ILE A 232 10.05 -2.43 16.29
CA ILE A 232 10.36 -1.29 15.42
C ILE A 232 11.17 -0.22 16.16
N ILE A 233 10.83 0.05 17.43
CA ILE A 233 11.53 1.03 18.27
C ILE A 233 13.01 0.67 18.50
N LYS A 234 13.36 -0.60 18.36
CA LYS A 234 14.73 -1.11 18.51
C LYS A 234 15.43 -1.34 17.16
N GLY A 235 14.71 -1.20 16.04
CA GLY A 235 15.22 -1.56 14.71
C GLY A 235 15.26 -3.06 14.46
N GLU A 236 14.46 -3.84 15.19
CA GLU A 236 14.34 -5.28 15.02
C GLU A 236 13.23 -5.62 14.00
N ASN A 237 13.30 -6.81 13.39
CA ASN A 237 12.26 -7.29 12.49
C ASN A 237 11.00 -7.70 13.27
N PRO A 238 9.81 -7.24 12.85
CA PRO A 238 8.53 -7.54 13.50
C PRO A 238 8.14 -9.03 13.50
#